data_AF-A0A2W0AY74-F1
#
_entry.id   AF-A0A2W0AY74-F1
#
_cell.length_a   1.000
_cell.length_b   1.000
_cell.length_c   1.000
_cell.angle_alpha   90.00
_cell.angle_beta   90.00
_cell.angle_gamma   90.00
#
_symmetry.space_group_name_H-M   'P 1'
#
loop_
_entity.id
_entity.type
_entity.pdbx_description
1 polymer ?
#
loop_
_entity_poly.entity_id
_entity_poly.type
_entity_poly.pdbx_seq_one_letter_code
_entity_poly.pdbx_strand_id
1 'polypeptide(L)'
;MPTRREFLENAAASAACTFIAGKLASAASAVADVPTPKPEIAVFVTDANRHHAQASPLRWSAPSGAPSSTTVVVNPAEKSQPVLGFGGALTDAACYVLSQMPQPSRGELLNELFSAKEMGLSVCRICIGASDYSRNVFSYDEGAPDPELTRFSIAHDREYILPVLRAAREVNPQLFLLGSPWSPPGWMKDNNSMLGGTLRRRYMKTYAD
;
A
#
# COMPACT_ATOMS: atom_id res chain seq x y z
N MET A 1 11.33 -24.77 -15.02
CA MET A 1 10.82 -23.39 -14.91
C MET A 1 11.21 -22.90 -13.53
N PRO A 2 11.95 -21.79 -13.40
CA PRO A 2 12.32 -21.28 -12.09
C PRO A 2 11.07 -20.87 -11.32
N THR A 3 11.08 -21.12 -10.02
CA THR A 3 9.98 -20.73 -9.14
C THR A 3 9.93 -19.20 -9.00
N ARG A 4 8.76 -18.65 -8.65
CA ARG A 4 8.56 -17.20 -8.45
C ARG A 4 9.57 -16.59 -7.44
N ARG A 5 10.08 -17.42 -6.52
CA ARG A 5 11.11 -17.06 -5.54
C ARG A 5 12.49 -16.91 -6.17
N GLU A 6 12.88 -17.84 -7.03
CA GLU A 6 14.17 -17.79 -7.75
C GLU A 6 14.24 -16.61 -8.74
N PHE A 7 13.11 -16.19 -9.31
CA PHE A 7 13.08 -15.00 -10.17
C PHE A 7 13.36 -13.70 -9.39
N LEU A 8 12.80 -13.57 -8.18
CA LEU A 8 12.99 -12.40 -7.33
C LEU A 8 14.41 -12.34 -6.73
N GLU A 9 14.99 -13.48 -6.38
CA GLU A 9 16.37 -13.55 -5.89
C GLU A 9 17.39 -13.18 -6.98
N ASN A 10 17.16 -13.61 -8.23
CA ASN A 10 18.07 -13.29 -9.35
C ASN A 10 17.93 -11.85 -9.87
N ALA A 11 16.75 -11.23 -9.78
CA ALA A 11 16.55 -9.83 -10.16
C ALA A 11 17.31 -8.86 -9.23
N ALA A 12 17.50 -9.22 -7.96
CA ALA A 12 18.27 -8.43 -7.00
C ALA A 12 19.79 -8.53 -7.22
N ALA A 13 20.28 -9.58 -7.89
CA ALA A 13 21.72 -9.83 -8.06
C ALA A 13 22.35 -9.19 -9.31
N SER A 14 21.55 -8.67 -10.25
CA SER A 14 22.06 -8.14 -11.54
C SER A 14 22.35 -6.64 -11.57
N ALA A 15 22.25 -5.95 -10.43
CA ALA A 15 22.59 -4.53 -10.32
C ALA A 15 23.91 -4.32 -9.56
N ALA A 16 25.03 -4.81 -10.11
CA ALA A 16 26.36 -4.49 -9.59
C ALA A 16 27.40 -4.28 -10.70
N CYS A 17 28.02 -3.10 -10.64
CA CYS A 17 29.36 -2.75 -11.10
C CYS A 17 29.58 -2.33 -12.57
N THR A 18 29.51 -1.02 -12.80
CA THR A 18 30.56 -0.33 -13.56
C THR A 18 31.01 0.89 -12.77
N PHE A 19 32.24 0.84 -12.25
CA PHE A 19 32.88 1.92 -11.50
C PHE A 19 33.41 2.98 -12.47
N ILE A 20 33.01 4.24 -12.31
CA ILE A 20 33.83 5.39 -12.69
C ILE A 20 34.12 6.16 -11.41
N ALA A 21 35.41 6.22 -11.08
CA ALA A 21 35.97 6.91 -9.93
C ALA A 21 35.79 8.43 -10.06
N GLY A 22 35.28 9.08 -9.01
CA GLY A 22 35.27 10.54 -8.94
C GLY A 22 34.35 11.12 -7.87
N LYS A 23 34.94 11.41 -6.71
CA LYS A 23 34.41 12.11 -5.52
C LYS A 23 33.79 11.23 -4.43
N LEU A 24 34.66 10.85 -3.48
CA LEU A 24 34.29 10.55 -2.10
C LEU A 24 33.69 11.81 -1.47
N ALA A 25 32.38 11.76 -1.20
CA ALA A 25 31.77 12.51 -0.12
C ALA A 25 30.99 11.50 0.73
N SER A 26 31.35 11.46 2.01
CA SER A 26 30.91 10.51 3.03
C SER A 26 29.39 10.32 3.08
N ALA A 27 28.87 9.22 2.51
CA ALA A 27 27.60 8.65 2.93
C ALA A 27 27.89 7.70 4.09
N ALA A 28 28.10 8.28 5.28
CA ALA A 28 28.09 7.51 6.50
C ALA A 28 26.72 6.82 6.58
N SER A 29 26.77 5.48 6.66
CA SER A 29 25.65 4.59 6.86
C SER A 29 24.62 5.22 7.80
N ALA A 30 23.40 5.45 7.32
CA ALA A 30 22.25 5.64 8.18
C ALA A 30 22.00 4.30 8.87
N VAL A 31 22.80 4.00 9.89
CA VAL A 31 22.40 3.08 10.93
C VAL A 31 21.12 3.70 11.47
N ALA A 32 19.98 3.08 11.17
CA ALA A 32 18.72 3.46 11.77
C ALA A 32 18.97 3.56 13.28
N ASP A 33 18.80 4.75 13.83
CA ASP A 33 18.88 4.99 15.27
C ASP A 33 18.06 3.90 15.94
N VAL A 34 18.71 2.99 16.66
CA VAL A 34 18.01 2.07 17.54
C VAL A 34 17.37 2.98 18.58
N PRO A 35 16.03 3.12 18.61
CA PRO A 35 15.40 4.09 19.49
C PRO A 35 15.80 3.73 20.93
N THR A 36 16.38 4.70 21.65
CA THR A 36 16.64 4.54 23.07
C THR A 36 15.34 4.09 23.74
N PRO A 37 15.30 2.95 24.45
CA PRO A 37 14.06 2.45 25.02
C PRO A 37 13.45 3.53 25.90
N LYS A 38 12.27 4.03 25.52
CA LYS A 38 11.52 4.90 26.42
C LYS A 38 11.28 4.10 27.71
N PRO A 39 11.46 4.71 28.89
CA PRO A 39 11.27 4.00 30.17
C PRO A 39 9.82 3.52 30.36
N GLU A 40 8.89 4.06 29.57
CA GLU A 40 7.47 3.79 29.62
C GLU A 40 6.99 3.08 28.34
N ILE A 41 6.13 2.08 28.53
CA ILE A 41 5.46 1.32 27.49
C ILE A 41 4.10 1.99 27.26
N ALA A 42 3.89 2.52 26.06
CA ALA A 42 2.59 3.06 25.66
C ALA A 42 1.57 1.92 25.49
N VAL A 43 0.35 2.14 25.98
CA VAL A 43 -0.74 1.16 25.90
C VAL A 43 -1.94 1.83 25.24
N PHE A 44 -2.49 1.18 24.22
CA PHE A 44 -3.70 1.60 23.53
C PHE A 44 -4.75 0.48 23.63
N VAL A 45 -6.00 0.86 23.89
CA VAL A 45 -7.10 -0.09 24.10
C VAL A 45 -8.29 0.28 23.23
N THR A 46 -8.84 -0.74 22.56
CA THR A 46 -10.12 -0.67 21.86
C THR A 46 -11.04 -1.75 22.45
N ASP A 47 -12.23 -1.35 22.88
CA ASP A 47 -13.31 -2.24 23.34
C ASP A 47 -14.69 -1.66 22.97
N ALA A 48 -15.77 -2.17 23.55
CA ALA A 48 -17.13 -1.70 23.27
C ALA A 48 -17.38 -0.22 23.60
N ASN A 49 -16.58 0.38 24.50
CA ASN A 49 -16.74 1.75 24.98
C ASN A 49 -15.55 2.65 24.64
N ARG A 50 -14.41 2.08 24.23
CA ARG A 50 -13.16 2.78 23.93
C ARG A 50 -12.73 2.52 22.50
N HIS A 51 -12.36 3.56 21.77
CA HIS A 51 -11.87 3.46 20.40
C HIS A 51 -10.46 4.03 20.32
N HIS A 52 -9.45 3.15 20.21
CA HIS A 52 -8.04 3.54 20.20
C HIS A 52 -7.64 4.48 21.37
N ALA A 53 -8.19 4.22 22.55
CA ALA A 53 -7.96 5.06 23.71
C ALA A 53 -6.58 4.80 24.31
N GLN A 54 -5.82 5.85 24.57
CA GLN A 54 -4.57 5.76 25.31
C GLN A 54 -4.88 5.38 26.77
N ALA A 55 -4.27 4.31 27.25
CA ALA A 55 -4.35 3.86 28.64
C ALA A 55 -3.11 4.33 29.42
N SER A 56 -3.15 4.17 30.75
CA SER A 56 -2.01 4.47 31.61
C SER A 56 -0.76 3.71 31.13
N PRO A 57 0.37 4.41 30.90
CA PRO A 57 1.59 3.77 30.44
C PRO A 57 2.09 2.77 31.49
N LEU A 58 2.62 1.64 31.01
CA LEU A 58 3.28 0.67 31.88
C LEU A 58 4.76 1.02 32.01
N ARG A 59 5.39 0.54 33.07
CA ARG A 59 6.84 0.68 33.29
C ARG A 59 7.49 -0.68 33.20
N TRP A 60 8.68 -0.70 32.62
CA TRP A 60 9.53 -1.88 32.67
C TRP A 60 9.87 -2.21 34.12
N SER A 61 9.78 -3.48 34.48
CA SER A 61 10.20 -4.01 35.77
C SER A 61 11.05 -5.25 35.57
N ALA A 62 11.93 -5.52 36.55
CA ALA A 62 12.63 -6.80 36.57
C ALA A 62 11.60 -7.94 36.72
N PRO A 63 11.78 -9.08 36.03
CA PRO A 63 10.91 -10.23 36.20
C PRO A 63 10.85 -10.66 37.67
N SER A 64 9.65 -10.86 38.20
CA SER A 64 9.46 -11.41 39.56
C SER A 64 9.04 -12.87 39.48
N GLY A 65 9.93 -13.79 39.87
CA GLY A 65 9.65 -15.23 39.88
C GLY A 65 9.70 -15.89 38.50
N ALA A 66 9.29 -17.16 38.44
CA ALA A 66 9.22 -17.92 37.20
C ALA A 66 7.96 -17.54 36.39
N PRO A 67 8.00 -17.62 35.04
CA PRO A 67 6.83 -17.39 34.20
C PRO A 67 5.64 -18.26 34.61
N SER A 68 4.46 -17.64 34.69
CA SER A 68 3.18 -18.34 34.91
C SER A 68 2.55 -18.80 33.59
N SER A 69 1.43 -19.52 33.66
CA SER A 69 0.63 -19.91 32.49
C SER A 69 0.05 -18.75 31.69
N THR A 70 0.02 -17.53 32.24
CA THR A 70 -0.46 -16.31 31.57
C THR A 70 0.67 -15.42 31.07
N THR A 71 1.93 -15.85 31.23
CA THR A 71 3.10 -15.07 30.83
C THR A 71 3.41 -15.28 29.35
N VAL A 72 3.47 -14.19 28.59
CA VAL A 72 3.95 -14.19 27.20
C VAL A 72 5.43 -13.80 27.20
N VAL A 73 6.28 -14.67 26.65
CA VAL A 73 7.73 -14.45 26.55
C VAL A 73 8.08 -14.10 25.10
N VAL A 74 8.78 -12.97 24.91
CA VAL A 74 9.24 -12.51 23.59
C VAL A 74 10.75 -12.75 23.50
N ASN A 75 11.21 -13.49 22.49
CA ASN A 75 12.63 -13.70 22.20
C ASN A 75 13.07 -12.86 20.97
N PRO A 76 13.81 -11.74 21.15
CA PRO A 76 14.22 -10.88 20.05
C PRO A 76 15.24 -11.52 19.08
N ALA A 77 15.87 -12.66 19.46
CA ALA A 77 16.80 -13.38 18.59
C ALA A 77 16.08 -14.24 17.53
N GLU A 78 14.82 -14.59 17.77
CA GLU A 78 13.99 -15.36 16.85
C GLU A 78 13.22 -14.41 15.92
N LYS A 79 13.65 -14.33 14.66
CA LYS A 79 13.07 -13.44 13.65
C LYS A 79 12.23 -14.21 12.64
N SER A 80 11.10 -13.60 12.24
CA SER A 80 10.21 -14.09 11.18
C SER A 80 10.26 -13.15 9.96
N GLN A 81 9.19 -13.12 9.15
CA GLN A 81 9.13 -12.30 7.94
C GLN A 81 9.19 -10.79 8.24
N PRO A 82 9.76 -9.98 7.34
CA PRO A 82 9.56 -8.55 7.37
C PRO A 82 8.09 -8.20 7.07
N VAL A 83 7.60 -7.11 7.67
CA VAL A 83 6.25 -6.59 7.45
C VAL A 83 6.35 -5.37 6.55
N LEU A 84 5.71 -5.42 5.37
CA LEU A 84 5.68 -4.30 4.43
C LEU A 84 4.92 -3.09 4.99
N GLY A 85 3.79 -3.34 5.65
CA GLY A 85 2.97 -2.32 6.29
C GLY A 85 1.51 -2.75 6.38
N PHE A 86 0.67 -1.83 6.81
CA PHE A 86 -0.76 -2.01 6.99
C PHE A 86 -1.53 -0.84 6.37
N GLY A 87 -2.77 -1.08 5.97
CA GLY A 87 -3.66 -0.02 5.50
C GLY A 87 -4.92 -0.55 4.85
N GLY A 88 -5.45 0.20 3.89
CA GLY A 88 -6.77 -0.02 3.30
C GLY A 88 -6.81 0.20 1.79
N ALA A 89 -7.99 0.06 1.20
CA ALA A 89 -8.20 0.33 -0.22
C ALA A 89 -8.66 1.77 -0.44
N LEU A 90 -7.96 2.51 -1.30
CA LEU A 90 -8.45 3.77 -1.86
C LEU A 90 -9.15 3.43 -3.18
N THR A 91 -10.37 2.90 -3.05
CA THR A 91 -11.25 2.61 -4.18
C THR A 91 -11.74 3.89 -4.83
N ASP A 92 -12.30 3.79 -6.04
CA ASP A 92 -12.98 4.90 -6.70
C ASP A 92 -14.02 5.55 -5.77
N ALA A 93 -14.93 4.78 -5.16
CA ALA A 93 -15.91 5.31 -4.23
C ALA A 93 -15.28 6.00 -3.01
N ALA A 94 -14.22 5.44 -2.42
CA ALA A 94 -13.52 6.06 -1.29
C ALA A 94 -12.89 7.41 -1.69
N CYS A 95 -12.18 7.44 -2.82
CA CYS A 95 -11.61 8.67 -3.36
C CYS A 95 -12.69 9.69 -3.74
N TYR A 96 -13.82 9.24 -4.27
CA TYR A 96 -14.94 10.11 -4.57
C TYR A 96 -15.49 10.76 -3.30
N VAL A 97 -15.82 9.98 -2.26
CA VAL A 97 -16.32 10.53 -0.99
C VAL A 97 -15.33 11.50 -0.38
N LEU A 98 -14.03 11.16 -0.35
CA LEU A 98 -12.97 12.06 0.10
C LEU A 98 -12.92 13.35 -0.73
N SER A 99 -13.09 13.25 -2.05
CA SER A 99 -13.09 14.42 -2.94
C SER A 99 -14.22 15.41 -2.66
N GLN A 100 -15.37 14.91 -2.16
CA GLN A 100 -16.55 15.72 -1.82
C GLN A 100 -16.41 16.43 -0.46
N MET A 101 -15.44 16.05 0.38
CA MET A 101 -15.20 16.72 1.65
C MET A 101 -14.58 18.12 1.44
N PRO A 102 -14.92 19.12 2.29
CA PRO A 102 -14.19 20.37 2.36
C PRO A 102 -12.70 20.11 2.60
N GLN A 103 -11.83 20.91 1.97
CA GLN A 103 -10.39 20.65 1.99
C GLN A 103 -9.78 20.57 3.42
N PRO A 104 -10.15 21.44 4.38
CA PRO A 104 -9.62 21.31 5.74
C PRO A 104 -9.92 19.95 6.37
N SER A 105 -11.19 19.51 6.33
CA SER A 105 -11.61 18.22 6.90
C SER A 105 -11.01 17.02 6.17
N ARG A 106 -10.84 17.09 4.84
CA ARG A 106 -10.12 16.06 4.09
C ARG A 106 -8.66 15.98 4.54
N GLY A 107 -8.00 17.13 4.71
CA GLY A 107 -6.62 17.20 5.16
C GLY A 107 -6.42 16.60 6.55
N GLU A 108 -7.31 16.92 7.50
CA GLU A 108 -7.30 16.35 8.85
C GLU A 108 -7.46 14.83 8.82
N LEU A 109 -8.45 14.30 8.09
CA LEU A 109 -8.65 12.86 7.96
C LEU A 109 -7.46 12.16 7.30
N LEU A 110 -6.88 12.72 6.23
CA LEU A 110 -5.69 12.14 5.61
C LEU A 110 -4.49 12.18 6.56
N ASN A 111 -4.36 13.21 7.40
CA ASN A 111 -3.34 13.25 8.45
C ASN A 111 -3.56 12.14 9.49
N GLU A 112 -4.77 11.98 10.02
CA GLU A 112 -5.12 10.90 10.97
C GLU A 112 -4.82 9.50 10.41
N LEU A 113 -5.14 9.28 9.13
CA LEU A 113 -4.92 7.98 8.49
C LEU A 113 -3.45 7.70 8.18
N PHE A 114 -2.74 8.66 7.58
CA PHE A 114 -1.44 8.40 6.94
C PHE A 114 -0.24 8.91 7.72
N SER A 115 -0.40 9.87 8.63
CA SER A 115 0.74 10.44 9.38
C SER A 115 1.38 9.38 10.28
N ALA A 116 2.72 9.37 10.32
CA ALA A 116 3.48 8.51 11.23
C ALA A 116 3.28 8.84 12.72
N LYS A 117 2.64 9.98 13.02
CA LYS A 117 2.27 10.38 14.39
C LYS A 117 0.88 9.92 14.79
N GLU A 118 0.09 9.42 13.84
CA GLU A 118 -1.30 9.00 14.00
C GLU A 118 -1.41 7.50 13.68
N MET A 119 -2.37 7.05 12.86
CA MET A 119 -2.51 5.62 12.53
C MET A 119 -1.36 5.07 11.67
N GLY A 120 -0.65 5.93 10.94
CA GLY A 120 0.53 5.54 10.17
C GLY A 120 0.27 4.49 9.09
N LEU A 121 -0.90 4.53 8.43
CA LEU A 121 -1.17 3.63 7.31
C LEU A 121 -0.10 3.83 6.23
N SER A 122 0.49 2.72 5.80
CA SER A 122 1.71 2.68 4.98
C SER A 122 1.55 1.88 3.70
N VAL A 123 0.44 1.14 3.56
CA VAL A 123 0.12 0.35 2.36
C VAL A 123 -1.32 0.63 1.96
N CYS A 124 -1.53 1.09 0.73
CA CYS A 124 -2.86 1.23 0.14
C CYS A 124 -3.03 0.40 -1.11
N ARG A 125 -4.20 -0.22 -1.26
CA ARG A 125 -4.60 -0.86 -2.52
C ARG A 125 -5.41 0.10 -3.37
N ILE A 126 -5.12 0.13 -4.67
CA ILE A 126 -5.89 0.87 -5.68
C ILE A 126 -6.38 -0.10 -6.77
N CYS A 127 -7.49 0.27 -7.41
CA CYS A 127 -7.99 -0.47 -8.57
C CYS A 127 -7.39 0.10 -9.86
N ILE A 128 -7.03 -0.78 -10.79
CA ILE A 128 -6.69 -0.41 -12.18
C ILE A 128 -7.97 -0.59 -12.99
N GLY A 129 -8.59 0.51 -13.42
CA GLY A 129 -9.96 0.52 -13.94
C GLY A 129 -11.02 0.40 -12.84
N ALA A 130 -12.25 0.08 -13.20
CA ALA A 130 -13.35 -0.07 -12.25
C ALA A 130 -13.25 -1.34 -11.39
N SER A 131 -13.72 -1.21 -10.16
CA SER A 131 -14.13 -2.31 -9.28
C SER A 131 -15.65 -2.27 -9.04
N ASP A 132 -16.14 -3.19 -8.22
CA ASP A 132 -17.49 -3.16 -7.63
C ASP A 132 -17.75 -1.93 -6.74
N TYR A 133 -16.69 -1.26 -6.26
CA TYR A 133 -16.74 0.00 -5.52
C TYR A 133 -16.43 1.22 -6.41
N SER A 134 -16.84 1.18 -7.68
CA SER A 134 -16.69 2.31 -8.61
C SER A 134 -18.04 2.94 -8.95
N ARG A 135 -18.04 4.24 -9.23
CA ARG A 135 -19.30 4.95 -9.57
C ARG A 135 -19.91 4.45 -10.86
N ASN A 136 -19.07 4.01 -11.79
CA ASN A 136 -19.44 3.46 -13.10
C ASN A 136 -18.54 2.28 -13.43
N VAL A 137 -18.98 1.42 -14.34
CA VAL A 137 -18.11 0.39 -14.96
C VAL A 137 -17.29 1.06 -16.05
N PHE A 138 -15.96 0.99 -15.94
CA PHE A 138 -15.03 1.54 -16.91
C PHE A 138 -13.69 0.78 -16.89
N SER A 139 -12.99 0.80 -18.01
CA SER A 139 -11.57 0.51 -18.15
C SER A 139 -10.85 1.75 -18.68
N TYR A 140 -9.52 1.67 -18.80
CA TYR A 140 -8.75 2.76 -19.39
C TYR A 140 -8.77 2.75 -20.92
N ASP A 141 -9.34 1.74 -21.57
CA ASP A 141 -9.38 1.63 -23.03
C ASP A 141 -10.75 1.09 -23.50
N GLU A 142 -11.68 2.02 -23.71
CA GLU A 142 -13.08 1.71 -24.01
C GLU A 142 -13.40 1.65 -25.50
N GLY A 143 -14.51 0.97 -25.82
CA GLY A 143 -15.10 0.92 -27.16
C GLY A 143 -14.77 -0.34 -27.96
N ALA A 144 -14.60 -0.19 -29.28
CA ALA A 144 -14.24 -1.28 -30.19
C ALA A 144 -12.86 -1.87 -29.83
N PRO A 145 -12.46 -3.04 -30.37
CA PRO A 145 -11.11 -3.56 -30.16
C PRO A 145 -10.01 -2.54 -30.51
N ASP A 146 -9.06 -2.31 -29.59
CA ASP A 146 -7.89 -1.44 -29.77
C ASP A 146 -6.57 -2.16 -29.43
N PRO A 147 -6.08 -3.07 -30.30
CA PRO A 147 -4.86 -3.81 -30.01
C PRO A 147 -3.61 -2.94 -29.79
N GLU A 148 -3.63 -1.69 -30.27
CA GLU A 148 -2.54 -0.72 -30.21
C GLU A 148 -2.71 0.31 -29.06
N LEU A 149 -3.76 0.18 -28.23
CA LEU A 149 -4.06 1.03 -27.08
C LEU A 149 -4.11 2.54 -27.40
N THR A 150 -4.52 2.91 -28.62
CA THR A 150 -4.58 4.31 -29.07
C THR A 150 -5.56 5.17 -28.28
N ARG A 151 -6.55 4.55 -27.62
CA ARG A 151 -7.55 5.21 -26.77
C ARG A 151 -7.26 5.11 -25.27
N PHE A 152 -6.13 4.51 -24.87
CA PHE A 152 -5.78 4.39 -23.46
C PHE A 152 -5.76 5.75 -22.76
N SER A 153 -6.51 5.87 -21.66
CA SER A 153 -6.61 7.11 -20.91
C SER A 153 -6.94 6.87 -19.44
N ILE A 154 -6.21 7.59 -18.58
CA ILE A 154 -6.47 7.67 -17.12
C ILE A 154 -7.29 8.93 -16.76
N ALA A 155 -8.10 9.44 -17.69
CA ALA A 155 -8.87 10.66 -17.48
C ALA A 155 -9.80 10.57 -16.26
N HIS A 156 -10.45 9.42 -16.05
CA HIS A 156 -11.29 9.14 -14.88
C HIS A 156 -10.52 9.36 -13.57
N ASP A 157 -9.33 8.77 -13.46
CA ASP A 157 -8.52 8.85 -12.24
C ASP A 157 -8.03 10.28 -11.97
N ARG A 158 -7.85 11.12 -13.00
CA ARG A 158 -7.43 12.51 -12.84
C ARG A 158 -8.48 13.39 -12.17
N GLU A 159 -9.76 13.00 -12.24
CA GLU A 159 -10.87 13.79 -11.68
C GLU A 159 -10.79 13.87 -10.15
N TYR A 160 -10.52 12.76 -9.47
CA TYR A 160 -10.47 12.72 -8.00
C TYR A 160 -9.55 11.65 -7.39
N ILE A 161 -9.30 10.53 -8.06
CA ILE A 161 -8.44 9.46 -7.52
C ILE A 161 -7.01 9.96 -7.34
N LEU A 162 -6.37 10.47 -8.41
CA LEU A 162 -5.00 10.97 -8.35
C LEU A 162 -4.82 12.16 -7.39
N PRO A 163 -5.71 13.16 -7.33
CA PRO A 163 -5.66 14.20 -6.30
C PRO A 163 -5.64 13.64 -4.88
N VAL A 164 -6.52 12.69 -4.55
CA VAL A 164 -6.56 12.07 -3.21
C VAL A 164 -5.29 11.26 -2.93
N LEU A 165 -4.81 10.47 -3.88
CA LEU A 165 -3.58 9.70 -3.73
C LEU A 165 -2.36 10.60 -3.51
N ARG A 166 -2.28 11.74 -4.20
CA ARG A 166 -1.20 12.72 -4.02
C ARG A 166 -1.26 13.36 -2.64
N ALA A 167 -2.44 13.78 -2.17
CA ALA A 167 -2.60 14.33 -0.83
C ALA A 167 -2.23 13.31 0.26
N ALA A 168 -2.58 12.03 0.09
CA ALA A 168 -2.14 10.98 1.02
C ALA A 168 -0.61 10.82 1.01
N ARG A 169 0.05 10.91 -0.15
CA ARG A 169 1.52 10.85 -0.26
C ARG A 169 2.23 12.11 0.25
N GLU A 170 1.59 13.27 0.27
CA GLU A 170 2.12 14.46 0.92
C GLU A 170 2.21 14.27 2.44
N VAL A 171 1.25 13.57 3.04
CA VAL A 171 1.27 13.19 4.46
C VAL A 171 2.26 12.04 4.71
N ASN A 172 2.23 10.99 3.88
CA ASN A 172 3.14 9.85 3.96
C ASN A 172 3.90 9.62 2.64
N PRO A 173 5.10 10.22 2.49
CA PRO A 173 5.90 10.07 1.28
C PRO A 173 6.31 8.62 0.96
N GLN A 174 6.34 7.75 1.97
CA GLN A 174 6.69 6.33 1.86
C GLN A 174 5.48 5.42 1.61
N LEU A 175 4.27 5.97 1.45
CA LEU A 175 3.06 5.18 1.19
C LEU A 175 3.24 4.28 -0.03
N PHE A 176 3.15 2.97 0.20
CA PHE A 176 3.21 1.95 -0.84
C PHE A 176 1.83 1.76 -1.47
N LEU A 177 1.75 1.83 -2.81
CA LEU A 177 0.52 1.64 -3.56
C LEU A 177 0.54 0.31 -4.32
N LEU A 178 -0.39 -0.58 -3.98
CA LEU A 178 -0.63 -1.84 -4.70
C LEU A 178 -1.77 -1.65 -5.70
N GLY A 179 -1.46 -1.61 -7.00
CA GLY A 179 -2.45 -1.63 -8.06
C GLY A 179 -2.91 -3.05 -8.39
N SER A 180 -4.21 -3.25 -8.56
CA SER A 180 -4.75 -4.51 -9.06
C SER A 180 -5.99 -4.29 -9.93
N PRO A 181 -6.07 -4.90 -11.12
CA PRO A 181 -7.25 -4.79 -11.97
C PRO A 181 -8.34 -5.78 -11.54
N TRP A 182 -9.60 -5.39 -11.75
CA TRP A 182 -10.75 -6.31 -11.62
C TRP A 182 -11.07 -7.04 -12.92
N SER A 183 -10.86 -6.37 -14.05
CA SER A 183 -11.22 -6.90 -15.36
C SER A 183 -10.44 -6.15 -16.45
N PRO A 184 -9.99 -6.82 -17.53
CA PRO A 184 -9.55 -6.12 -18.74
C PRO A 184 -10.74 -5.43 -19.43
N PRO A 185 -10.48 -4.52 -20.39
CA PRO A 185 -11.52 -3.96 -21.25
C PRO A 185 -12.43 -5.04 -21.84
N GLY A 186 -13.72 -4.74 -21.99
CA GLY A 186 -14.72 -5.70 -22.46
C GLY A 186 -14.33 -6.35 -23.78
N TRP A 187 -13.83 -5.57 -24.75
CA TRP A 187 -13.41 -6.03 -26.07
C TRP A 187 -12.26 -7.06 -26.04
N MET A 188 -11.51 -7.15 -24.93
CA MET A 188 -10.46 -8.16 -24.75
C MET A 188 -11.01 -9.54 -24.36
N LYS A 189 -12.29 -9.64 -23.98
CA LYS A 189 -12.89 -10.85 -23.40
C LYS A 189 -13.77 -11.61 -24.39
N ASP A 190 -14.00 -12.89 -24.12
CA ASP A 190 -14.82 -13.77 -24.97
C ASP A 190 -16.27 -13.28 -25.14
N ASN A 191 -16.85 -12.74 -24.07
CA ASN A 191 -18.22 -12.25 -24.00
C ASN A 191 -18.38 -10.74 -24.26
N ASN A 192 -17.30 -10.03 -24.64
CA ASN A 192 -17.28 -8.58 -24.84
C ASN A 192 -17.74 -7.76 -23.62
N SER A 193 -17.60 -8.28 -22.40
CA SER A 193 -18.10 -7.65 -21.17
C SER A 193 -17.07 -7.64 -20.06
N MET A 194 -16.97 -6.53 -19.34
CA MET A 194 -16.16 -6.45 -18.12
C MET A 194 -16.74 -7.33 -16.98
N LEU A 195 -18.00 -7.72 -17.06
CA LEU A 195 -18.71 -8.54 -16.06
C LEU A 195 -18.60 -10.03 -16.41
N GLY A 196 -17.65 -10.74 -15.78
CA GLY A 196 -17.40 -12.17 -16.04
C GLY A 196 -16.79 -12.46 -17.42
N GLY A 197 -16.62 -13.72 -17.80
CA GLY A 197 -15.93 -14.11 -19.05
C GLY A 197 -14.41 -14.15 -18.92
N THR A 198 -13.73 -14.57 -19.99
CA THR A 198 -12.28 -14.87 -19.97
C THR A 198 -11.51 -13.99 -20.95
N LEU A 199 -10.31 -13.55 -20.55
CA LEU A 199 -9.37 -12.85 -21.43
C LEU A 199 -9.03 -13.71 -22.64
N ARG A 200 -9.25 -13.19 -23.85
CA ARG A 200 -8.86 -13.88 -25.09
C ARG A 200 -7.34 -13.91 -25.17
N ARG A 201 -6.77 -15.10 -25.40
CA ARG A 201 -5.31 -15.31 -25.47
C ARG A 201 -4.59 -14.33 -26.40
N ARG A 202 -5.20 -13.98 -27.54
CA ARG A 202 -4.62 -13.03 -28.51
C ARG A 202 -4.38 -11.62 -27.95
N TYR A 203 -5.05 -11.23 -26.87
CA TYR A 203 -4.91 -9.91 -26.25
C TYR A 203 -4.10 -9.95 -24.94
N MET A 204 -3.53 -11.11 -24.56
CA MET A 204 -2.70 -11.19 -23.35
C MET A 204 -1.48 -10.27 -23.42
N LYS A 205 -0.88 -10.10 -24.61
CA LYS A 205 0.22 -9.15 -24.80
C LYS A 205 -0.26 -7.71 -24.60
N THR A 206 -1.30 -7.30 -25.33
CA THR A 206 -1.87 -5.94 -25.22
C THR A 206 -2.32 -5.60 -23.80
N TYR A 207 -2.82 -6.57 -23.02
CA TYR A 207 -3.21 -6.33 -21.63
C TYR A 207 -2.01 -6.20 -20.67
N ALA A 208 -0.85 -6.71 -21.05
CA ALA A 208 0.38 -6.61 -20.28
C ALA A 208 1.21 -5.36 -20.62
N ASP A 209 1.04 -4.82 -21.82
CA ASP A 209 1.62 -3.53 -22.27
C ASP A 209 0.97 -2.35 -21.51
#